data_AF-A0A803QXF6-F1
#
_entry.id   AF-A0A803QXF6-F1
#
_cell.length_a   1.000
_cell.length_b   1.000
_cell.length_c   1.000
_cell.angle_alpha   90.00
_cell.angle_beta   90.00
_cell.angle_gamma   90.00
#
_symmetry.space_group_name_H-M   'P 1'
#
loop_
_entity.id
_entity.type
_entity.pdbx_description
1 polymer ?
#
loop_
_entity_poly.entity_id
_entity_poly.type
_entity_poly.pdbx_seq_one_letter_code
_entity_poly.pdbx_strand_id
1 'polypeptide(L)'
;MYVTPIHETLDTNFLQLEESIHSKENIKRRIFLRFAFFAGNTFVVTALPFMGNFVNLFGSLALIPVTFVFPSMIFLKVKVKTSRIENNMWHCFNAVLFSLLAVVSTISALRLIVNNVRQYHFFADS
;
A
#
# COMPACT_ATOMS: atom_id res chain seq x y z
N MET A 1 -13.81 -6.59 3.86
CA MET A 1 -13.90 -6.17 2.44
C MET A 1 -12.53 -5.87 1.82
N TYR A 2 -11.59 -5.21 2.51
CA TYR A 2 -10.27 -4.87 1.94
C TYR A 2 -9.32 -6.04 1.65
N VAL A 3 -9.44 -7.17 2.36
CA VAL A 3 -8.56 -8.35 2.15
C VAL A 3 -9.06 -9.28 1.04
N THR A 4 -10.30 -9.10 0.57
CA THR A 4 -10.92 -9.93 -0.47
C THR A 4 -10.07 -10.11 -1.73
N PRO A 5 -9.49 -9.05 -2.35
CA PRO A 5 -8.67 -9.23 -3.54
C PRO A 5 -7.37 -10.01 -3.29
N ILE A 6 -6.78 -9.87 -2.08
CA ILE A 6 -5.58 -10.64 -1.69
C ILE A 6 -5.94 -12.11 -1.60
N HIS A 7 -7.06 -12.39 -0.94
CA HIS A 7 -7.61 -13.71 -0.76
C HIS A 7 -7.97 -14.39 -2.09
N GLU A 8 -8.57 -13.66 -3.02
CA GLU A 8 -8.86 -14.11 -4.38
C GLU A 8 -7.58 -14.42 -5.17
N THR A 9 -6.57 -13.54 -5.07
CA THR A 9 -5.27 -13.77 -5.73
C THR A 9 -4.58 -15.01 -5.16
N LEU A 10 -4.56 -15.19 -3.84
CA LEU A 10 -3.99 -16.38 -3.20
C LEU A 10 -4.74 -17.65 -3.61
N ASP A 11 -6.07 -17.58 -3.63
CA ASP A 11 -6.93 -18.71 -3.99
C ASP A 11 -6.67 -19.12 -5.46
N THR A 12 -6.62 -18.16 -6.40
CA THR A 12 -6.32 -18.44 -7.82
C THR A 12 -4.93 -19.02 -8.08
N ASN A 13 -3.93 -18.61 -7.30
CA ASN A 13 -2.54 -19.06 -7.51
C ASN A 13 -2.22 -20.40 -6.83
N PHE A 14 -2.86 -20.73 -5.70
CA PHE A 14 -2.44 -21.85 -4.84
C PHE A 14 -3.47 -22.99 -4.71
N LEU A 15 -4.73 -22.78 -5.09
CA LEU A 15 -5.74 -23.84 -5.16
C LEU A 15 -5.62 -24.63 -6.46
N GLN A 16 -6.04 -25.89 -6.43
CA GLN A 16 -6.17 -26.68 -7.64
C GLN A 16 -7.45 -26.26 -8.36
N LEU A 17 -7.28 -25.59 -9.51
CA LEU A 17 -8.37 -25.04 -10.32
C LEU A 17 -9.20 -26.12 -11.03
N GLU A 18 -8.66 -27.32 -11.19
CA GLU A 18 -9.35 -28.47 -11.80
C GLU A 18 -10.28 -29.20 -10.82
N GLU A 19 -10.10 -29.00 -9.51
CA GLU A 19 -10.96 -29.58 -8.49
C GLU A 19 -12.01 -28.58 -8.00
N SER A 20 -13.13 -29.09 -7.47
CA SER A 20 -14.12 -28.23 -6.83
C SER A 20 -13.50 -27.41 -5.68
N ILE A 21 -13.99 -26.18 -5.50
CA ILE A 21 -13.55 -25.28 -4.41
C ILE A 21 -13.72 -25.92 -3.02
N HIS A 22 -14.66 -26.86 -2.90
CA HIS A 22 -14.97 -27.59 -1.67
C HIS A 22 -14.31 -28.99 -1.59
N SER A 23 -13.37 -29.30 -2.49
CA SER A 23 -12.56 -30.51 -2.36
C SER A 23 -11.77 -30.49 -1.06
N LYS A 24 -11.54 -31.66 -0.45
CA LYS A 24 -10.84 -31.79 0.84
C LYS A 24 -9.44 -31.17 0.79
N GLU A 25 -8.75 -31.30 -0.33
CA GLU A 25 -7.40 -30.74 -0.51
C GLU A 25 -7.44 -29.21 -0.69
N ASN A 26 -8.39 -28.69 -1.45
CA ASN A 26 -8.61 -27.25 -1.59
C ASN A 26 -9.01 -26.58 -0.27
N ILE A 27 -9.85 -27.21 0.54
CA ILE A 27 -10.23 -26.69 1.87
C ILE A 27 -9.00 -26.62 2.80
N LYS A 28 -8.18 -27.68 2.86
CA LYS A 28 -6.94 -27.67 3.66
C LYS A 28 -6.00 -26.56 3.23
N ARG A 29 -5.73 -26.44 1.91
CA ARG A 29 -4.88 -25.38 1.34
C ARG A 29 -5.42 -24.00 1.69
N ARG A 30 -6.72 -23.79 1.56
CA ARG A 30 -7.37 -22.52 1.89
C ARG A 30 -7.21 -22.16 3.36
N ILE A 31 -7.48 -23.09 4.28
CA ILE A 31 -7.32 -22.86 5.72
C ILE A 31 -5.87 -22.51 6.03
N PHE A 32 -4.92 -23.25 5.46
CA PHE A 32 -3.49 -22.98 5.63
C PHE A 32 -3.10 -21.59 5.12
N LEU A 33 -3.49 -21.23 3.90
CA LEU A 33 -3.20 -19.91 3.31
C LEU A 33 -3.79 -18.77 4.14
N ARG A 34 -5.03 -18.92 4.62
CA ARG A 34 -5.66 -17.92 5.48
C ARG A 34 -4.95 -17.83 6.82
N PHE A 35 -4.66 -18.95 7.46
CA PHE A 35 -3.94 -18.97 8.74
C PHE A 35 -2.54 -18.35 8.61
N ALA A 36 -1.76 -18.76 7.61
CA ALA A 36 -0.42 -18.22 7.36
C ALA A 36 -0.46 -16.72 7.08
N PHE A 37 -1.43 -16.25 6.29
CA PHE A 37 -1.61 -14.82 6.03
C PHE A 37 -1.92 -14.05 7.32
N PHE A 38 -2.89 -14.49 8.12
CA PHE A 38 -3.23 -13.80 9.37
C PHE A 38 -2.11 -13.87 10.40
N ALA A 39 -1.50 -15.04 10.59
CA ALA A 39 -0.40 -15.23 11.52
C ALA A 39 0.80 -14.35 11.17
N GLY A 40 1.17 -14.28 9.88
CA GLY A 40 2.25 -13.41 9.40
C GLY A 40 1.95 -11.93 9.63
N ASN A 41 0.73 -11.48 9.32
CA ASN A 41 0.33 -10.09 9.57
C ASN A 41 0.37 -9.74 11.06
N THR A 42 -0.22 -10.59 11.91
CA THR A 42 -0.19 -10.38 13.36
C THR A 42 1.23 -10.36 13.90
N PHE A 43 2.08 -11.30 13.47
CA PHE A 43 3.48 -11.33 13.88
C PHE A 43 4.20 -10.02 13.53
N VAL A 44 4.04 -9.54 12.30
CA VAL A 44 4.67 -8.30 11.83
C VAL A 44 4.16 -7.08 12.61
N VAL A 45 2.86 -6.99 12.88
CA VAL A 45 2.27 -5.89 13.67
C VAL A 45 2.73 -5.93 15.12
N THR A 46 2.82 -7.10 15.74
CA THR A 46 3.31 -7.24 17.12
C THR A 46 4.81 -7.00 17.22
N ALA A 47 5.59 -7.41 16.21
CA ALA A 47 7.03 -7.23 16.17
C ALA A 47 7.45 -5.77 15.95
N LEU A 48 6.63 -4.93 15.32
CA LEU A 48 6.99 -3.54 15.02
C LEU A 48 5.99 -2.58 15.69
N PRO A 49 6.32 -1.97 16.84
CA PRO A 49 5.40 -1.11 17.58
C PRO A 49 5.11 0.24 16.88
N PHE A 50 5.78 0.51 15.76
CA PHE A 50 5.70 1.77 15.00
C PHE A 50 5.04 1.61 13.62
N MET A 51 4.06 0.71 13.50
CA MET A 51 3.31 0.51 12.24
C MET A 51 2.70 1.78 11.66
N GLY A 52 2.29 2.73 12.50
CA GLY A 52 1.79 4.04 12.04
C GLY A 52 2.78 4.79 11.15
N ASN A 53 4.09 4.63 11.37
CA ASN A 53 5.12 5.29 10.58
C ASN A 53 5.25 4.66 9.19
N PHE A 54 5.09 3.34 9.08
CA PHE A 54 5.05 2.65 7.79
C PHE A 54 3.78 3.00 7.01
N VAL A 55 2.62 3.05 7.68
CA VAL A 55 1.38 3.51 7.04
C VAL A 55 1.53 4.92 6.50
N ASN A 56 2.15 5.83 7.27
CA ASN A 56 2.46 7.18 6.81
C ASN A 56 3.41 7.18 5.60
N LEU A 57 4.46 6.34 5.63
CA LEU A 57 5.41 6.19 4.51
C LEU A 57 4.72 5.72 3.22
N PHE A 58 3.91 4.65 3.28
CA PHE A 58 3.19 4.16 2.11
C PHE A 58 2.10 5.14 1.65
N GLY A 59 1.47 5.84 2.60
CA GLY A 59 0.54 6.92 2.30
C GLY A 59 1.21 8.04 1.52
N SER A 60 2.37 8.52 1.99
CA SER A 60 3.09 9.60 1.32
C SER A 60 3.70 9.18 -0.01
N LEU A 61 4.21 7.95 -0.11
CA LEU A 61 4.93 7.46 -1.28
C LEU A 61 3.99 6.96 -2.38
N ALA A 62 2.93 6.23 -2.02
CA ALA A 62 2.06 5.58 -3.00
C ALA A 62 0.68 6.24 -3.05
N LEU A 63 0.04 6.49 -1.90
CA LEU A 63 -1.33 6.98 -1.91
C LEU A 63 -1.42 8.40 -2.49
N ILE A 64 -0.59 9.35 -2.03
CA ILE A 64 -0.63 10.75 -2.51
C ILE A 64 -0.41 10.83 -4.04
N PRO A 65 0.62 10.20 -4.63
CA PRO A 65 0.81 10.27 -6.07
C PRO A 65 -0.31 9.59 -6.85
N VAL A 66 -0.79 8.43 -6.38
CA VAL A 66 -1.85 7.69 -7.06
C VAL A 66 -3.18 8.43 -7.03
N THR A 67 -3.50 9.16 -5.96
CA THR A 67 -4.80 9.86 -5.82
C THR A 67 -4.81 11.26 -6.41
N PHE A 68 -3.72 12.03 -6.29
CA PHE A 68 -3.72 13.44 -6.69
C PHE A 68 -2.91 13.70 -7.97
N VAL A 69 -1.73 13.09 -8.08
CA VAL A 69 -0.81 13.33 -9.21
C VAL A 69 -1.28 12.56 -10.44
N PHE A 70 -1.63 11.29 -10.28
CA PHE A 70 -1.97 10.41 -11.39
C PHE A 70 -3.23 10.85 -12.15
N PRO A 71 -4.36 11.19 -11.51
CA PRO A 71 -5.54 11.67 -12.23
C PRO A 71 -5.29 13.01 -12.92
N SER A 72 -4.50 13.90 -12.29
CA SER A 72 -4.11 15.18 -12.88
C SER A 72 -3.23 14.98 -14.13
N MET A 73 -2.30 14.03 -14.10
CA MET A 73 -1.49 13.67 -15.26
C MET A 73 -2.32 13.02 -16.38
N ILE A 74 -3.26 12.13 -16.04
CA ILE A 74 -4.18 11.55 -17.04
C ILE A 74 -5.01 12.65 -17.69
N PHE A 75 -5.56 13.57 -16.90
CA PHE A 75 -6.34 14.69 -17.41
C PHE A 75 -5.52 15.52 -18.41
N LEU A 76 -4.30 15.89 -18.02
CA LEU A 76 -3.39 16.63 -18.89
C LEU A 76 -3.10 15.85 -20.16
N LYS A 77 -2.76 14.56 -20.08
CA LYS A 77 -2.43 13.75 -21.26
C LYS A 77 -3.60 13.59 -22.23
N VAL A 78 -4.83 13.45 -21.73
CA VAL A 78 -6.02 13.19 -22.55
C VAL A 78 -6.66 14.49 -23.08
N LYS A 79 -6.73 15.54 -22.27
CA LYS A 79 -7.51 16.76 -22.58
C LYS A 79 -6.68 17.99 -22.95
N VAL A 80 -5.35 17.89 -23.06
CA VAL A 80 -4.49 19.07 -23.32
C VAL A 80 -4.93 19.89 -24.53
N LYS A 81 -5.40 19.23 -25.59
CA LYS A 81 -5.68 19.83 -26.91
C LYS A 81 -7.08 20.47 -26.99
N THR A 82 -7.98 20.12 -26.09
CA THR A 82 -9.39 20.57 -26.09
C THR A 82 -9.73 21.41 -24.87
N SER A 83 -8.92 21.37 -23.81
CA SER A 83 -9.17 22.08 -22.56
C SER A 83 -8.64 23.51 -22.57
N ARG A 84 -9.28 24.37 -21.77
CA ARG A 84 -8.86 25.77 -21.55
C ARG A 84 -7.49 25.79 -20.87
N ILE A 85 -6.64 26.75 -21.25
CA ILE A 85 -5.28 26.91 -20.70
C ILE A 85 -5.30 26.99 -19.16
N GLU A 86 -6.27 27.72 -18.60
CA GLU A 86 -6.50 27.86 -17.15
C GLU A 86 -6.67 26.50 -16.45
N ASN A 87 -7.46 25.60 -17.04
CA ASN A 87 -7.74 24.30 -16.44
C ASN A 87 -6.52 23.36 -16.55
N ASN A 88 -5.77 23.41 -17.66
CA ASN A 88 -4.50 22.71 -17.77
C ASN A 88 -3.48 23.23 -16.74
N MET A 89 -3.42 24.54 -16.51
CA MET A 89 -2.52 25.13 -15.53
C MET A 89 -2.88 24.71 -14.09
N TRP A 90 -4.17 24.62 -13.77
CA TRP A 90 -4.67 24.13 -12.48
C TRP A 90 -4.26 22.67 -12.20
N HIS A 91 -4.43 21.78 -13.19
CA HIS A 91 -4.02 20.37 -13.04
C HIS A 91 -2.50 20.21 -12.98
N CYS A 92 -1.75 21.02 -13.74
CA CYS A 92 -0.29 21.03 -13.68
C CYS A 92 0.19 21.48 -12.29
N PHE A 93 -0.36 22.57 -11.77
CA PHE A 93 -0.05 23.08 -10.43
C PHE A 93 -0.33 22.04 -9.34
N ASN A 94 -1.51 21.40 -9.37
CA ASN A 94 -1.84 20.34 -8.42
C ASN A 94 -0.86 19.16 -8.51
N ALA A 95 -0.54 18.69 -9.72
CA ALA A 95 0.38 17.58 -9.90
C ALA A 95 1.78 17.89 -9.30
N VAL A 96 2.31 19.09 -9.52
CA VAL A 96 3.60 19.52 -8.98
C VAL A 96 3.54 19.67 -7.46
N LEU A 97 2.50 20.34 -6.94
CA LEU A 97 2.34 20.58 -5.51
C LEU A 97 2.24 19.26 -4.72
N PHE A 98 1.36 18.35 -5.14
CA PHE A 98 1.17 17.07 -4.46
C PHE A 98 2.38 16.14 -4.62
N SER A 99 3.13 16.24 -5.73
CA SER A 99 4.40 15.53 -5.88
C SER A 99 5.44 16.03 -4.88
N LEU A 100 5.58 17.34 -4.71
CA LEU A 100 6.49 17.91 -3.71
C LEU A 100 6.08 17.51 -2.28
N LEU A 101 4.79 17.58 -1.95
CA LEU A 101 4.25 17.15 -0.66
C LEU A 101 4.51 15.66 -0.40
N ALA A 102 4.35 14.81 -1.42
CA ALA A 102 4.66 13.39 -1.33
C ALA A 102 6.13 13.16 -0.96
N VAL A 103 7.07 13.87 -1.60
CA VAL A 103 8.51 13.75 -1.29
C VAL A 103 8.82 14.21 0.13
N VAL A 104 8.35 15.40 0.52
CA VAL A 104 8.61 15.97 1.87
C VAL A 104 8.02 15.07 2.96
N SER A 105 6.80 14.58 2.76
CA SER A 105 6.14 13.68 3.72
C SER A 105 6.86 12.33 3.81
N THR A 106 7.31 11.78 2.67
CA THR A 106 8.09 10.53 2.64
C THR A 106 9.42 10.65 3.39
N ILE A 107 10.15 11.75 3.20
CA ILE A 107 11.40 12.02 3.95
C ILE A 107 11.11 12.10 5.46
N SER A 108 10.01 12.77 5.83
CA SER A 108 9.60 12.91 7.23
C SER A 108 9.25 11.56 7.86
N ALA A 109 8.51 10.71 7.15
CA ALA A 109 8.17 9.36 7.58
C ALA A 109 9.42 8.47 7.72
N LEU A 110 10.33 8.51 6.74
CA LEU A 110 11.60 7.78 6.80
C LEU A 110 12.45 8.18 8.00
N ARG A 111 12.59 9.49 8.26
CA ARG A 111 13.32 9.99 9.42
C ARG A 111 12.73 9.45 10.73
N LEU A 112 11.41 9.42 10.83
CA LEU A 112 10.71 8.91 12.01
C LEU A 112 10.93 7.40 12.17
N ILE A 113 10.87 6.61 11.10
CA ILE A 113 11.17 5.17 11.12
C ILE A 113 12.61 4.94 11.61
N VAL A 114 13.59 5.63 11.03
CA VAL A 114 15.00 5.47 11.42
C VAL A 114 15.19 5.81 12.91
N ASN A 115 14.57 6.88 13.40
CA ASN A 115 14.67 7.25 14.81
C ASN A 115 14.04 6.20 15.74
N ASN A 116 12.87 5.66 15.37
CA ASN A 116 12.20 4.63 16.15
C ASN A 116 13.00 3.33 16.16
N VAL A 117 13.55 2.90 15.01
CA VAL A 117 14.39 1.70 14.91
C VAL A 117 15.63 1.81 15.79
N ARG A 118 16.24 3.00 15.89
CA ARG A 118 17.41 3.21 16.77
C ARG A 118 17.10 3.10 18.26
N GLN A 119 15.88 3.41 18.68
CA GLN A 119 15.44 3.30 20.08
C GLN A 119 14.85 1.92 20.39
N TYR A 120 14.44 1.20 19.35
CA TYR A 120 13.78 -0.08 19.45
C TYR A 120 14.79 -1.21 19.71
N HIS A 121 14.67 -1.84 20.87
CA HIS A 121 15.39 -3.06 21.21
C HIS A 121 14.41 -4.24 21.09
N PHE A 122 14.67 -5.15 20.14
CA PHE A 122 13.80 -6.31 19.87
C PHE A 122 13.81 -7.31 21.04
N PHE A 123 14.90 -7.34 21.80
CA PHE A 123 15.02 -8.06 23.06
C PHE A 123 15.27 -7.06 24.17
N ALA A 124 14.61 -7.23 25.32
CA ALA A 124 14.91 -6.42 26.50
C ALA A 124 16.38 -6.66 26.88
N ASP A 125 17.24 -5.66 26.70
CA ASP A 125 18.54 -5.66 27.36
C ASP A 125 18.28 -5.63 28.86
N SER A 126 18.77 -6.68 29.52
CA SER A 126 18.77 -6.84 30.99
C SER A 126 19.90 -6.03 31.59
#